data_AF-X1QLI3-F1
#
_entry.id   AF-X1QLI3-F1
#
_cell.length_a   1.000
_cell.length_b   1.000
_cell.length_c   1.000
_cell.angle_alpha   90.00
_cell.angle_beta   90.00
_cell.angle_gamma   90.00
#
_symmetry.space_group_name_H-M   'P 1'
#
loop_
_entity.id
_entity.type
_entity.pdbx_description
1 polymer ?
#
loop_
_entity_poly.entity_id
_entity_poly.type
_entity_poly.pdbx_seq_one_letter_code
_entity_poly.pdbx_strand_id
1 'polypeptide(L)' 'MLARGRGIPLSDVQRVMGHYSIDEATARHYLSVHPIEILLPERGYGLTEV' A
#
# COMPACT_ATOMS: atom_id res chain seq x y z
N MET A 1 -16.23 12.41 18.54
CA MET A 1 -14.79 12.48 18.86
C MET A 1 -14.05 11.49 17.95
N LEU A 2 -13.48 11.97 16.84
CA LEU A 2 -12.64 11.15 15.96
C LEU A 2 -11.28 11.01 16.66
N ALA A 3 -11.06 9.87 17.30
CA ALA A 3 -9.76 9.51 17.82
C ALA A 3 -8.79 9.40 16.64
N ARG A 4 -8.00 10.46 16.40
CA ARG A 4 -6.80 10.43 15.58
C ARG A 4 -5.79 9.54 16.30
N GLY A 5 -5.98 8.23 16.15
CA GLY A 5 -5.13 7.21 16.74
C GLY A 5 -3.70 7.46 16.30
N ARG A 6 -2.80 7.51 17.28
CA ARG A 6 -1.34 7.60 17.13
C ARG A 6 -0.92 6.71 15.96
N GLY A 7 -0.57 7.35 14.84
CA GLY A 7 -0.35 6.69 13.56
C GLY A 7 0.87 5.80 13.62
N ILE A 8 0.67 4.54 13.99
CA ILE A 8 1.65 3.50 13.71
C ILE A 8 1.73 3.45 12.18
N PRO A 9 2.91 3.72 11.59
CA PRO A 9 3.06 3.56 10.15
C PRO A 9 2.68 2.12 9.81
N LEU A 10 1.67 1.97 8.94
CA LEU A 10 1.27 0.66 8.45
C LEU A 10 2.47 0.04 7.75
N SER A 11 2.72 -1.25 8.00
CA SER A 11 3.73 -1.98 7.23
C SER A 11 3.34 -2.06 5.76
N ASP A 12 4.29 -2.27 4.87
CA ASP A 12 4.01 -2.39 3.44
C ASP A 12 2.98 -3.48 3.14
N VAL A 13 3.03 -4.59 3.90
CA VAL A 13 2.02 -5.66 3.83
C VAL A 13 0.63 -5.12 4.17
N GLN A 14 0.49 -4.40 5.28
CA GLN A 14 -0.80 -3.82 5.69
C GLN A 14 -1.31 -2.77 4.71
N ARG A 15 -0.42 -1.97 4.13
CA ARG A 15 -0.75 -0.98 3.11
C ARG A 15 -1.27 -1.67 1.85
N VAL A 16 -0.62 -2.74 1.39
CA VAL A 16 -1.04 -3.53 0.21
C VAL A 16 -2.36 -4.25 0.48
N MET A 17 -2.52 -4.88 1.65
CA MET A 17 -3.79 -5.52 2.05
C MET A 17 -4.94 -4.52 2.02
N GLY A 18 -4.76 -3.33 2.61
CA GLY A 18 -5.78 -2.29 2.64
C GLY A 18 -6.10 -1.69 1.27
N HIS A 19 -5.10 -1.59 0.39
CA HIS A 19 -5.29 -1.04 -0.95
C HIS A 19 -6.03 -2.00 -1.89
N TYR A 20 -5.64 -3.28 -1.90
CA TYR A 20 -6.19 -4.27 -2.81
C TYR A 20 -7.32 -5.10 -2.21
N SER A 21 -7.63 -4.92 -0.92
CA SER A 21 -8.63 -5.72 -0.18
C SER A 21 -8.33 -7.23 -0.23
N ILE A 22 -7.06 -7.59 -0.05
CA ILE A 22 -6.56 -8.96 -0.05
C ILE A 22 -6.07 -9.38 1.34
N ASP A 23 -5.91 -10.69 1.54
CA ASP A 23 -5.34 -11.25 2.76
C ASP A 23 -3.80 -11.10 2.82
N GLU A 24 -3.25 -11.40 3.99
CA GLU A 24 -1.83 -11.22 4.27
C GLU A 24 -0.93 -12.11 3.40
N ALA A 25 -1.36 -13.34 3.11
CA ALA A 25 -0.54 -14.27 2.33
C ALA A 25 -0.42 -13.79 0.88
N THR A 26 -1.52 -13.34 0.28
CA THR A 26 -1.49 -12.74 -1.06
C THR A 26 -0.72 -11.42 -1.09
N ALA A 27 -0.85 -10.57 -0.07
CA ALA A 27 -0.08 -9.33 0.00
C ALA A 27 1.43 -9.58 0.10
N ARG A 28 1.86 -10.57 0.90
CA ARG A 28 3.27 -11.00 0.97
C ARG A 28 3.74 -11.59 -0.36
N HIS A 29 2.90 -12.36 -1.04
CA HIS A 29 3.24 -12.88 -2.36
C HIS A 29 3.49 -11.75 -3.36
N TYR A 30 2.61 -10.75 -3.41
CA TYR A 30 2.82 -9.58 -4.29
C TYR A 30 4.08 -8.80 -3.95
N LEU A 31 4.37 -8.59 -2.66
CA LEU A 31 5.60 -7.93 -2.23
C LEU A 31 6.88 -8.75 -2.50
N SER A 32 6.75 -10.06 -2.70
CA SER A 32 7.87 -10.91 -3.10
C SER A 32 8.18 -10.83 -4.61
N VAL A 33 7.19 -10.44 -5.42
CA VAL A 33 7.31 -10.36 -6.88
C VAL A 33 7.55 -8.92 -7.35
N HIS A 34 6.90 -7.96 -6.68
CA HIS A 34 6.95 -6.55 -7.04
C HIS A 34 7.33 -5.68 -5.84
N PRO A 35 8.19 -4.67 -6.06
CA PRO A 35 8.51 -3.69 -5.03
C PRO A 35 7.27 -2.83 -4.70
N ILE A 36 7.25 -2.28 -3.48
CA ILE A 36 6.10 -1.55 -2.93
C ILE A 36 5.75 -0.31 -3.76
N GLU A 37 6.72 0.33 -4.41
CA GLU A 37 6.53 1.52 -5.23
C GLU A 37 5.74 1.23 -6.51
N ILE A 38 5.77 -0.02 -7.00
CA ILE A 38 4.95 -0.47 -8.14
C ILE A 38 3.53 -0.81 -7.67
N LEU A 39 3.41 -1.47 -6.51
CA LEU A 39 2.12 -1.87 -5.95
C LEU A 39 1.33 -0.67 -5.39
N LEU A 40 2.01 0.28 -4.78
CA LEU A 40 1.46 1.49 -4.18
C LEU A 40 2.26 2.70 -4.66
N PRO A 41 2.08 3.13 -5.92
CA PRO A 41 2.75 4.32 -6.40
C PRO A 41 2.32 5.52 -5.55
N GLU A 42 3.29 6.36 -5.18
CA GLU A 42 3.03 7.67 -4.57
C GLU A 42 1.99 8.40 -5.42
N ARG A 43 0.85 8.81 -4.82
CA ARG A 43 -0.21 9.57 -5.52
C ARG A 43 0.39 10.88 -6.02
N GLY A 44 0.91 10.86 -7.24
CA GLY A 44 1.72 11.93 -7.82
C GLY A 44 2.39 11.52 -9.14
N TYR A 45 2.65 10.24 -9.37
CA TYR A 45 3.03 9.71 -10.69
C TYR A 45 1.80 9.39 -11.55
N GLY A 46 0.87 10.33 -11.64
CA GLY A 46 0.13 10.45 -12.88
C GLY A 46 1.17 10.83 -13.91
N LEU A 47 1.59 9.89 -14.75
CA LEU A 47 2.17 10.23 -16.04
C LEU A 47 1.09 11.02 -16.77
N THR A 48 1.06 12.33 -16.51
CA THR A 48 0.42 13.26 -17.40
C THR A 48 1.40 13.30 -18.56
N GLU A 49 1.24 12.39 -19.51
CA GLU A 49 1.76 12.58 -20.85
C GLU A 49 1.14 13.89 -21.33
N VAL A 50 1.92 14.97 -21.25
CA VAL A 50 1.66 16.25 -21.93
C VAL A 50 2.58 16.30 -23.13
#